data_AF-A0A7X5CWH7-F1
#
_entry.id   AF-A0A7X5CWH7-F1
#
_cell.length_a   1.000
_cell.length_b   1.000
_cell.length_c   1.000
_cell.angle_alpha   90.00
_cell.angle_beta   90.00
_cell.angle_gamma   90.00
#
_symmetry.space_group_name_H-M   'P 1'
#
loop_
_entity.id
_entity.type
_entity.pdbx_description
1 polymer ?
#
loop_
_entity_poly.entity_id
_entity_poly.type
_entity_poly.pdbx_seq_one_letter_code
_entity_poly.pdbx_strand_id
1 'polypeptide(L)'
;MSEKKVVIFIVEGPSDEAALGTIMKEYFSSNEVQFIVVHGDITLKDCVSSATILKKINERIEGVKSRYRYSQDDFIKIIHIVDTDGVYIADTDIVETDVEEIQYYEDHIDAKCANIIAERNKRKGGILYKLRKTGKINGIPYQIYFNSCNLEHVLYGELKDYSDEEKQILSDDFADRYDGKVGEFIEFILSPNIAVQGTYQKTWDYIEKELNSLKRHTNMHLIFG
;
A
#
# COMPACT_ATOMS: atom_id res chain seq x y z
N MET A 1 -33.04 -6.72 -7.56
CA MET A 1 -31.78 -6.30 -6.91
C MET A 1 -30.92 -5.68 -7.99
N SER A 2 -30.39 -4.47 -7.78
CA SER A 2 -29.40 -3.89 -8.70
C SER A 2 -28.12 -4.71 -8.61
N GLU A 3 -27.43 -4.88 -9.74
CA GLU A 3 -26.11 -5.50 -9.78
C GLU A 3 -25.14 -4.71 -8.91
N LYS A 4 -24.34 -5.41 -8.09
CA LYS A 4 -23.38 -4.76 -7.19
C LYS A 4 -22.29 -4.09 -8.01
N LYS A 5 -21.95 -2.85 -7.66
CA LYS A 5 -20.81 -2.15 -8.27
C LYS A 5 -19.49 -2.63 -7.68
N VAL A 6 -18.41 -2.51 -8.45
CA VAL A 6 -17.09 -3.06 -8.14
C VAL A 6 -16.15 -2.02 -7.56
N VAL A 7 -15.48 -2.38 -6.47
CA VAL A 7 -14.35 -1.66 -5.88
C VAL A 7 -13.10 -2.51 -6.08
N ILE A 8 -12.08 -1.96 -6.73
CA ILE A 8 -10.78 -2.61 -6.90
C ILE A 8 -9.86 -2.22 -5.76
N PHE A 9 -9.21 -3.21 -5.16
CA PHE A 9 -8.05 -3.02 -4.30
C PHE A 9 -6.79 -3.48 -5.03
N ILE A 10 -5.75 -2.66 -5.03
CA ILE A 10 -4.41 -3.02 -5.50
C ILE A 10 -3.51 -3.08 -4.27
N VAL A 11 -2.86 -4.21 -4.07
CA VAL A 11 -1.96 -4.48 -2.92
C VAL A 11 -0.68 -5.15 -3.40
N GLU A 12 0.40 -5.06 -2.62
CA GLU A 12 1.71 -5.54 -3.03
C GLU A 12 1.80 -7.06 -2.97
N GLY A 13 1.35 -7.65 -1.86
CA GLY A 13 1.53 -9.07 -1.54
C GLY A 13 0.24 -9.83 -1.23
N PRO A 14 0.28 -11.19 -1.26
CA PRO A 14 -0.83 -12.01 -0.79
C PRO A 14 -1.14 -11.83 0.70
N SER A 15 -0.14 -11.57 1.54
CA SER A 15 -0.31 -11.26 2.96
C SER A 15 -1.17 -10.03 3.19
N ASP A 16 -1.08 -9.03 2.31
CA ASP A 16 -1.91 -7.82 2.38
C ASP A 16 -3.38 -8.14 2.09
N GLU A 17 -3.64 -8.97 1.08
CA GLU A 17 -5.00 -9.45 0.78
C GLU A 17 -5.53 -10.33 1.91
N ALA A 18 -4.71 -11.21 2.49
CA ALA A 18 -5.10 -12.04 3.61
C ALA A 18 -5.51 -11.19 4.82
N ALA A 19 -4.68 -10.23 5.22
CA ALA A 19 -4.91 -9.39 6.39
C ALA A 19 -6.13 -8.45 6.23
N LEU A 20 -6.32 -7.86 5.03
CA LEU A 20 -7.31 -6.81 4.81
C LEU A 20 -8.57 -7.30 4.08
N GLY A 21 -8.53 -8.47 3.45
CA GLY A 21 -9.54 -8.92 2.50
C GLY A 21 -10.93 -9.08 3.10
N THR A 22 -11.03 -9.73 4.26
CA THR A 22 -12.31 -9.93 4.99
C THR A 22 -12.88 -8.59 5.45
N ILE A 23 -12.04 -7.75 6.04
CA ILE A 23 -12.37 -6.41 6.56
C ILE A 23 -12.90 -5.51 5.44
N MET A 24 -12.23 -5.46 4.28
CA MET A 24 -12.66 -4.63 3.16
C MET A 24 -13.97 -5.15 2.55
N LYS A 25 -14.15 -6.47 2.47
CA LYS A 25 -15.42 -7.07 2.00
C LYS A 25 -16.59 -6.80 2.96
N GLU A 26 -16.33 -6.76 4.27
CA GLU A 26 -17.32 -6.40 5.28
C GLU A 26 -17.70 -4.91 5.17
N TYR A 27 -16.70 -4.01 5.11
CA TYR A 27 -16.94 -2.58 4.98
C TYR A 27 -17.69 -2.22 3.67
N PHE A 28 -17.23 -2.77 2.54
CA PHE A 28 -17.85 -2.58 1.23
C PHE A 28 -18.92 -3.65 0.92
N SER A 29 -19.71 -4.08 1.91
CA SER A 29 -20.70 -5.18 1.77
C SER A 29 -21.77 -4.93 0.69
N SER A 30 -22.04 -3.67 0.34
CA SER A 30 -22.95 -3.28 -0.75
C SER A 30 -22.33 -3.36 -2.15
N ASN A 31 -21.03 -3.64 -2.23
CA ASN A 31 -20.23 -3.71 -3.45
C ASN A 31 -19.61 -5.10 -3.63
N GLU A 32 -19.09 -5.35 -4.82
CA GLU A 32 -18.13 -6.43 -5.05
C GLU A 32 -16.72 -5.88 -4.87
N VAL A 33 -15.93 -6.55 -4.03
CA VAL A 33 -14.54 -6.20 -3.78
C VAL A 33 -13.65 -7.19 -4.52
N GLN A 34 -12.78 -6.68 -5.39
CA GLN A 34 -11.80 -7.49 -6.12
C GLN A 34 -10.40 -7.00 -5.81
N PHE A 35 -9.52 -7.94 -5.44
CA PHE A 35 -8.11 -7.66 -5.18
C PHE A 35 -7.26 -7.95 -6.42
N ILE A 36 -6.31 -7.06 -6.66
CA ILE A 36 -5.21 -7.21 -7.60
C ILE A 36 -3.94 -7.30 -6.76
N VAL A 37 -3.48 -8.52 -6.53
CA VAL A 37 -2.19 -8.77 -5.87
C VAL A 37 -1.08 -8.67 -6.91
N VAL A 38 -0.15 -7.74 -6.71
CA VAL A 38 0.94 -7.46 -7.68
C VAL A 38 2.08 -8.48 -7.58
N HIS A 39 2.25 -9.13 -6.42
CA HIS A 39 3.36 -10.01 -6.04
C HIS A 39 4.72 -9.29 -5.96
N GLY A 40 4.76 -8.16 -5.27
CA GLY A 40 5.92 -7.27 -5.13
C GLY A 40 5.65 -5.87 -5.69
N ASP A 41 6.62 -4.96 -5.54
CA ASP A 41 6.40 -3.54 -5.76
C ASP A 41 6.16 -3.17 -7.25
N ILE A 42 4.92 -2.74 -7.55
CA ILE A 42 4.51 -2.29 -8.91
C ILE A 42 5.32 -1.10 -9.41
N THR A 43 5.89 -0.31 -8.50
CA THR A 43 6.69 0.87 -8.81
C THR A 43 8.13 0.51 -9.21
N LEU A 44 8.57 -0.73 -8.94
CA LEU A 44 9.94 -1.19 -9.23
C LEU A 44 10.01 -2.27 -10.31
N LYS A 45 8.92 -3.03 -10.53
CA LYS A 45 8.86 -4.13 -11.51
C LYS A 45 8.91 -3.67 -12.98
N ASP A 46 9.52 -4.48 -13.84
CA ASP A 46 9.64 -4.34 -15.31
C ASP A 46 9.87 -2.88 -15.80
N CYS A 47 10.89 -2.23 -15.23
CA CYS A 47 11.34 -0.89 -15.64
C CYS A 47 10.21 0.16 -15.72
N VAL A 48 9.27 0.14 -14.75
CA VAL A 48 8.26 1.19 -14.65
C VAL A 48 8.92 2.57 -14.51
N SER A 49 8.35 3.53 -15.22
CA SER A 49 8.57 4.95 -14.99
C SER A 49 7.23 5.61 -14.66
N SER A 50 7.28 6.86 -14.20
CA SER A 50 6.07 7.69 -14.00
C SER A 50 5.23 7.83 -15.28
N ALA A 51 5.82 7.60 -16.47
CA ALA A 51 5.09 7.62 -17.74
C ALA A 51 4.32 6.31 -18.02
N THR A 52 4.78 5.17 -17.49
CA THR A 52 4.21 3.85 -17.80
C THR A 52 3.37 3.25 -16.66
N ILE A 53 3.50 3.74 -15.42
CA ILE A 53 2.80 3.17 -14.25
C ILE A 53 1.28 3.12 -14.42
N LEU A 54 0.66 4.19 -14.92
CA LEU A 54 -0.80 4.24 -15.10
C LEU A 54 -1.29 3.24 -16.15
N LYS A 55 -0.48 3.01 -17.19
CA LYS A 55 -0.76 2.00 -18.21
C LYS A 55 -0.70 0.60 -17.59
N LYS A 56 0.33 0.29 -16.78
CA LYS A 56 0.44 -1.00 -16.09
C LYS A 56 -0.71 -1.26 -15.14
N ILE A 57 -1.10 -0.27 -14.33
CA ILE A 57 -2.28 -0.39 -13.45
C ILE A 57 -3.53 -0.66 -14.28
N ASN A 58 -3.72 0.07 -15.39
CA ASN A 58 -4.86 -0.16 -16.28
C ASN A 58 -4.85 -1.57 -16.90
N GLU A 59 -3.70 -2.09 -17.32
CA GLU A 59 -3.57 -3.46 -17.83
C GLU A 59 -4.01 -4.51 -16.80
N ARG A 60 -3.69 -4.30 -15.51
CA ARG A 60 -4.16 -5.18 -14.43
C ARG A 60 -5.67 -5.10 -14.24
N ILE A 61 -6.24 -3.90 -14.30
CA ILE A 61 -7.69 -3.68 -14.19
C ILE A 61 -8.43 -4.31 -15.37
N GLU A 62 -7.93 -4.17 -16.60
CA GLU A 62 -8.50 -4.84 -17.78
C GLU A 62 -8.44 -6.37 -17.66
N GLY A 63 -7.41 -6.91 -16.99
CA GLY A 63 -7.34 -8.33 -16.65
C GLY A 63 -8.50 -8.78 -15.74
N VAL A 64 -8.79 -8.03 -14.67
CA VAL A 64 -9.95 -8.30 -13.78
C VAL A 64 -11.25 -8.17 -14.55
N LYS A 65 -11.41 -7.08 -15.32
CA LYS A 65 -12.59 -6.82 -16.14
C LYS A 65 -12.88 -7.97 -17.10
N SER A 66 -11.85 -8.49 -17.80
CA SER A 66 -11.99 -9.64 -18.70
C SER A 66 -12.30 -10.94 -17.95
N ARG A 67 -11.68 -11.18 -16.79
CA ARG A 67 -11.84 -12.41 -16.00
C ARG A 67 -13.26 -12.56 -15.47
N TYR A 68 -13.82 -11.47 -14.96
CA TYR A 68 -15.14 -11.45 -14.32
C TYR A 68 -16.25 -10.90 -15.23
N ARG A 69 -15.91 -10.52 -16.47
CA ARG A 69 -16.83 -9.99 -17.50
C ARG A 69 -17.54 -8.70 -17.09
N TYR A 70 -16.87 -7.86 -16.31
CA TYR A 70 -17.39 -6.55 -15.94
C TYR A 70 -17.41 -5.59 -17.14
N SER A 71 -18.33 -4.63 -17.10
CA SER A 71 -18.31 -3.45 -17.96
C SER A 71 -17.53 -2.31 -17.30
N GLN A 72 -17.18 -1.26 -18.07
CA GLN A 72 -16.45 -0.12 -17.52
C GLN A 72 -17.26 0.59 -16.42
N ASP A 73 -18.57 0.67 -16.59
CA ASP A 73 -19.48 1.40 -15.71
C ASP A 73 -19.76 0.64 -14.40
N ASP A 74 -19.28 -0.60 -14.26
CA ASP A 74 -19.39 -1.38 -13.03
C ASP A 74 -18.39 -0.94 -11.97
N PHE A 75 -17.26 -0.37 -12.38
CA PHE A 75 -16.22 0.07 -11.47
C PHE A 75 -16.53 1.46 -10.90
N ILE A 76 -16.57 1.57 -9.57
CA ILE A 76 -16.83 2.85 -8.89
C ILE A 76 -15.59 3.45 -8.23
N LYS A 77 -14.59 2.63 -7.88
CA LYS A 77 -13.39 3.10 -7.19
C LYS A 77 -12.24 2.12 -7.33
N ILE A 78 -11.03 2.65 -7.45
CA ILE A 78 -9.77 1.93 -7.31
C ILE A 78 -9.07 2.48 -6.06
N ILE A 79 -8.81 1.59 -5.11
CA ILE A 79 -8.05 1.84 -3.89
C ILE A 79 -6.72 1.12 -4.06
N HIS A 80 -5.62 1.85 -3.97
CA HIS A 80 -4.28 1.27 -4.06
C HIS A 80 -3.60 1.47 -2.70
N ILE A 81 -3.20 0.38 -2.06
CA ILE A 81 -2.44 0.41 -0.81
C ILE A 81 -1.00 0.06 -1.18
N VAL A 82 -0.05 0.88 -0.74
CA VAL A 82 1.36 0.75 -1.11
C VAL A 82 2.24 0.92 0.11
N ASP A 83 3.35 0.23 0.10
CA ASP A 83 4.40 0.40 1.08
C ASP A 83 5.35 1.51 0.62
N THR A 84 5.87 2.30 1.56
CA THR A 84 6.83 3.36 1.20
C THR A 84 8.26 2.84 1.16
N ASP A 85 8.57 1.76 1.89
CA ASP A 85 9.91 1.22 2.14
C ASP A 85 10.97 2.33 2.34
N GLY A 86 10.68 3.31 3.21
CA GLY A 86 11.64 4.37 3.53
C GLY A 86 12.00 5.30 2.35
N VAL A 87 11.19 5.36 1.29
CA VAL A 87 11.49 6.07 0.04
C VAL A 87 11.82 7.56 0.18
N TYR A 88 11.41 8.23 1.27
CA TYR A 88 11.53 9.68 1.42
C TYR A 88 12.65 10.14 2.35
N ILE A 89 13.44 9.22 2.91
CA ILE A 89 14.59 9.59 3.75
C ILE A 89 15.71 10.25 2.95
N ALA A 90 16.59 10.96 3.63
CA ALA A 90 17.77 11.53 2.98
C ALA A 90 18.79 10.44 2.65
N ASP A 91 19.57 10.63 1.58
CA ASP A 91 20.64 9.70 1.21
C ASP A 91 21.68 9.51 2.33
N THR A 92 21.79 10.48 3.25
CA THR A 92 22.65 10.40 4.45
C THR A 92 22.17 9.41 5.50
N ASP A 93 20.90 9.04 5.45
CA ASP A 93 20.26 8.09 6.36
C ASP A 93 20.25 6.67 5.75
N ILE A 94 20.93 6.49 4.62
CA ILE A 94 21.20 5.18 4.00
C ILE A 94 22.65 4.82 4.31
N VAL A 95 22.84 3.85 5.19
CA VAL A 95 24.15 3.43 5.69
C VAL A 95 24.62 2.21 4.90
N GLU A 96 25.80 2.34 4.29
CA GLU A 96 26.44 1.22 3.61
C GLU A 96 27.11 0.29 4.62
N THR A 97 26.62 -0.94 4.74
CA THR A 97 27.09 -1.93 5.72
C THR A 97 27.09 -3.34 5.11
N ASP A 98 27.79 -4.28 5.73
CA ASP A 98 27.88 -5.67 5.26
C ASP A 98 26.68 -6.49 5.76
N VAL A 99 25.51 -6.21 5.16
CA VAL A 99 24.27 -6.96 5.35
C VAL A 99 23.96 -7.78 4.10
N GLU A 100 23.31 -8.93 4.29
CA GLU A 100 22.88 -9.78 3.17
C GLU A 100 21.68 -9.17 2.44
N GLU A 101 20.71 -8.64 3.20
CA GLU A 101 19.48 -8.00 2.72
C GLU A 101 19.32 -6.60 3.33
N ILE A 102 18.44 -5.79 2.75
CA ILE A 102 18.17 -4.43 3.24
C ILE A 102 17.52 -4.52 4.62
N GLN A 103 18.05 -3.79 5.60
CA GLN A 103 17.48 -3.72 6.95
C GLN A 103 16.93 -2.32 7.22
N TYR A 104 15.71 -2.27 7.76
CA TYR A 104 15.03 -1.01 8.06
C TYR A 104 15.06 -0.74 9.56
N TYR A 105 15.40 0.49 9.92
CA TYR A 105 15.29 1.04 11.26
C TYR A 105 14.43 2.30 11.21
N GLU A 106 13.96 2.80 12.36
CA GLU A 106 13.12 4.02 12.36
C GLU A 106 13.89 5.30 12.02
N ASP A 107 15.23 5.24 12.04
CA ASP A 107 16.14 6.35 11.83
C ASP A 107 17.12 6.18 10.66
N HIS A 108 17.25 4.99 10.08
CA HIS A 108 18.12 4.74 8.91
C HIS A 108 17.72 3.46 8.16
N ILE A 109 18.34 3.28 6.98
CA ILE A 109 18.34 2.01 6.24
C ILE A 109 19.77 1.51 6.15
N ASP A 110 19.98 0.26 6.55
CA ASP A 110 21.23 -0.46 6.32
C ASP A 110 21.14 -1.23 5.00
N ALA A 111 22.14 -1.06 4.14
CA ALA A 111 22.20 -1.76 2.86
C ALA A 111 23.63 -2.05 2.41
N LYS A 112 23.79 -3.11 1.63
CA LYS A 112 25.08 -3.46 1.01
C LYS A 112 25.62 -2.42 0.04
N CYS A 113 24.74 -1.64 -0.58
CA CYS A 113 25.12 -0.57 -1.50
C CYS A 113 24.15 0.61 -1.37
N ALA A 114 24.57 1.66 -0.67
CA ALA A 114 23.69 2.80 -0.36
C ALA A 114 23.21 3.52 -1.63
N ASN A 115 24.07 3.63 -2.65
CA ASN A 115 23.73 4.27 -3.92
C ASN A 115 22.58 3.56 -4.66
N ILE A 116 22.51 2.22 -4.62
CA ILE A 116 21.42 1.46 -5.24
C ILE A 116 20.09 1.77 -4.55
N ILE A 117 20.09 1.88 -3.23
CA ILE A 117 18.90 2.23 -2.46
C ILE A 117 18.49 3.68 -2.71
N ALA A 118 19.44 4.62 -2.76
CA ALA A 118 19.16 6.02 -3.08
C ALA A 118 18.51 6.17 -4.48
N GLU A 119 19.04 5.48 -5.50
CA GLU A 119 18.45 5.47 -6.85
C GLU A 119 17.06 4.84 -6.87
N ARG A 120 16.87 3.72 -6.15
CA ARG A 120 15.56 3.07 -5.97
C ARG A 120 14.56 4.01 -5.29
N ASN A 121 14.97 4.71 -4.24
CA ASN A 121 14.15 5.68 -3.51
C ASN A 121 13.71 6.82 -4.42
N LYS A 122 14.65 7.43 -5.15
CA LYS A 122 14.36 8.48 -6.12
C LYS A 122 13.35 8.03 -7.18
N ARG A 123 13.49 6.80 -7.69
CA ARG A 123 12.55 6.23 -8.67
C ARG A 123 11.16 6.00 -8.08
N LYS A 124 11.06 5.29 -6.94
CA LYS A 124 9.77 5.01 -6.30
C LYS A 124 9.07 6.31 -5.90
N GLY A 125 9.79 7.26 -5.30
CA GLY A 125 9.25 8.55 -4.88
C GLY A 125 8.64 9.33 -6.06
N GLY A 126 9.31 9.34 -7.21
CA GLY A 126 8.77 9.95 -8.44
C GLY A 126 7.51 9.26 -8.99
N ILE A 127 7.36 7.94 -8.77
CA ILE A 127 6.16 7.18 -9.15
C ILE A 127 5.03 7.45 -8.15
N LEU A 128 5.31 7.38 -6.85
CA LEU A 128 4.32 7.68 -5.80
C LEU A 128 3.78 9.10 -5.93
N TYR A 129 4.65 10.08 -6.23
CA TYR A 129 4.22 11.45 -6.52
C TYR A 129 3.23 11.50 -7.70
N LYS A 130 3.51 10.77 -8.79
CA LYS A 130 2.60 10.69 -9.95
C LYS A 130 1.27 10.03 -9.57
N LEU A 131 1.32 8.92 -8.83
CA LEU A 131 0.13 8.18 -8.41
C LEU A 131 -0.73 9.02 -7.47
N ARG A 132 -0.17 9.65 -6.43
CA ARG A 132 -0.95 10.46 -5.48
C ARG A 132 -1.63 11.66 -6.11
N LYS A 133 -1.10 12.18 -7.22
CA LYS A 133 -1.70 13.27 -8.01
C LYS A 133 -2.71 12.77 -9.07
N THR A 134 -2.81 11.47 -9.29
CA THR A 134 -3.75 10.89 -10.23
C THR A 134 -5.11 10.73 -9.54
N GLY A 135 -6.16 11.36 -10.07
CA GLY A 135 -7.52 11.24 -9.51
C GLY A 135 -8.38 10.15 -10.17
N LYS A 136 -8.00 9.71 -11.38
CA LYS A 136 -8.71 8.69 -12.15
C LYS A 136 -7.76 7.85 -13.00
N ILE A 137 -8.08 6.58 -13.17
CA ILE A 137 -7.44 5.68 -14.13
C ILE A 137 -8.53 5.13 -15.04
N ASN A 138 -8.42 5.39 -16.35
CA ASN A 138 -9.42 4.98 -17.35
C ASN A 138 -10.86 5.37 -16.97
N GLY A 139 -11.04 6.59 -16.46
CA GLY A 139 -12.36 7.11 -16.04
C GLY A 139 -12.82 6.69 -14.64
N ILE A 140 -12.20 5.67 -14.04
CA ILE A 140 -12.55 5.16 -12.71
C ILE A 140 -11.84 6.01 -11.64
N PRO A 141 -12.53 6.51 -10.60
CA PRO A 141 -11.90 7.19 -9.45
C PRO A 141 -10.77 6.37 -8.85
N TYR A 142 -9.62 7.01 -8.63
CA TYR A 142 -8.41 6.35 -8.13
C TYR A 142 -7.84 7.13 -6.94
N GLN A 143 -7.47 6.40 -5.89
CA GLN A 143 -6.77 6.94 -4.72
C GLN A 143 -5.72 5.94 -4.23
N ILE A 144 -4.59 6.47 -3.76
CA ILE A 144 -3.49 5.68 -3.20
C ILE A 144 -3.25 6.04 -1.74
N TYR A 145 -3.10 5.01 -0.91
CA TYR A 145 -2.87 5.07 0.53
C TYR A 145 -1.55 4.39 0.85
N PHE A 146 -0.88 4.81 1.91
CA PHE A 146 0.45 4.34 2.23
C PHE A 146 0.50 3.60 3.57
N ASN A 147 1.45 2.67 3.66
CA ASN A 147 2.06 2.24 4.90
C ASN A 147 3.52 2.71 4.94
N SER A 148 3.91 3.24 6.08
CA SER A 148 5.28 3.62 6.34
C SER A 148 6.13 2.36 6.52
N CYS A 149 7.30 2.34 5.90
CA CYS A 149 8.07 1.14 5.63
C CYS A 149 7.22 0.08 4.91
N ASN A 150 6.50 -0.79 5.65
CA ASN A 150 5.66 -1.85 5.11
C ASN A 150 4.36 -2.06 5.91
N LEU A 151 3.45 -2.89 5.39
CA LEU A 151 2.19 -3.20 6.05
C LEU A 151 2.38 -3.87 7.41
N GLU A 152 3.34 -4.81 7.53
CA GLU A 152 3.57 -5.55 8.76
C GLU A 152 4.00 -4.64 9.92
N HIS A 153 4.85 -3.65 9.65
CA HIS A 153 5.22 -2.62 10.64
C HIS A 153 3.99 -1.87 11.14
N VAL A 154 3.09 -1.47 10.23
CA VAL A 154 1.86 -0.77 10.62
C VAL A 154 0.93 -1.67 11.45
N LEU A 155 0.66 -2.88 10.98
CA LEU A 155 -0.33 -3.76 11.61
C LEU A 155 0.18 -4.39 12.92
N TYR A 156 1.43 -4.85 12.94
CA TYR A 156 1.98 -5.66 14.04
C TYR A 156 2.93 -4.87 14.95
N GLY A 157 3.51 -3.76 14.44
CA GLY A 157 4.43 -2.92 15.21
C GLY A 157 5.84 -3.48 15.31
N GLU A 158 6.22 -4.35 14.39
CA GLU A 158 7.57 -4.90 14.29
C GLU A 158 8.20 -4.46 12.96
N LEU A 159 9.37 -3.84 13.06
CA LEU A 159 10.18 -3.45 11.93
C LEU A 159 11.33 -4.46 11.78
N LYS A 160 11.05 -5.56 11.09
CA LYS A 160 12.02 -6.62 10.78
C LYS A 160 11.62 -7.33 9.49
N ASP A 161 12.55 -8.10 8.94
CA ASP A 161 12.24 -8.98 7.82
C ASP A 161 11.46 -10.20 8.31
N TYR A 162 10.39 -10.49 7.59
CA TYR A 162 9.58 -11.68 7.77
C TYR A 162 9.75 -12.60 6.58
N SER A 163 9.87 -13.88 6.85
CA SER A 163 9.68 -14.91 5.83
C SER A 163 8.23 -14.90 5.31
N ASP A 164 8.03 -15.43 4.10
CA ASP A 164 6.68 -15.55 3.52
C ASP A 164 5.72 -16.36 4.43
N GLU A 165 6.24 -17.36 5.15
CA GLU A 165 5.48 -18.17 6.10
C GLU A 165 5.04 -17.36 7.32
N GLU A 166 5.94 -16.55 7.90
CA GLU A 166 5.58 -15.67 9.03
C GLU A 166 4.59 -14.60 8.61
N LYS A 167 4.75 -14.01 7.42
CA LYS A 167 3.79 -13.04 6.88
C LYS A 167 2.41 -13.64 6.76
N GLN A 168 2.32 -14.88 6.27
CA GLN A 168 1.05 -15.58 6.14
C GLN A 168 0.38 -15.78 7.50
N ILE A 169 1.11 -16.33 8.48
CA ILE A 169 0.59 -16.55 9.85
C ILE A 169 0.09 -15.24 10.46
N LEU A 170 0.88 -14.17 10.40
CA LEU A 170 0.50 -12.87 10.97
C LEU A 170 -0.73 -12.28 10.28
N SER A 171 -0.81 -12.41 8.95
CA SER A 171 -1.96 -11.91 8.18
C SER A 171 -3.24 -12.68 8.48
N ASP A 172 -3.15 -14.00 8.67
CA ASP A 172 -4.28 -14.84 9.07
C ASP A 172 -4.73 -14.50 10.50
N ASP A 173 -3.80 -14.41 11.45
CA ASP A 173 -4.09 -14.01 12.84
C ASP A 173 -4.75 -12.62 12.93
N PHE A 174 -4.31 -11.68 12.08
CA PHE A 174 -4.89 -10.34 12.00
C PHE A 174 -6.28 -10.35 11.40
N ALA A 175 -6.49 -11.11 10.32
CA ALA A 175 -7.80 -11.27 9.71
C ALA A 175 -8.80 -11.89 10.68
N ASP A 176 -8.41 -12.97 11.38
CA ASP A 176 -9.23 -13.65 12.38
C ASP A 176 -9.57 -12.74 13.56
N ARG A 177 -8.63 -11.90 13.99
CA ARG A 177 -8.85 -10.93 15.07
C ARG A 177 -9.99 -9.97 14.76
N TYR A 178 -10.10 -9.51 13.51
CA TYR A 178 -11.04 -8.49 13.07
C TYR A 178 -12.23 -9.02 12.25
N ASP A 179 -12.35 -10.34 12.07
CA ASP A 179 -13.48 -10.94 11.37
C ASP A 179 -14.82 -10.58 12.03
N GLY A 180 -15.73 -9.97 11.27
CA GLY A 180 -17.01 -9.46 11.75
C GLY A 180 -16.90 -8.25 12.69
N LYS A 181 -15.72 -7.63 12.77
CA LYS A 181 -15.39 -6.52 13.69
C LYS A 181 -14.74 -5.36 12.95
N VAL A 182 -15.26 -5.01 11.76
CA VAL A 182 -14.76 -3.87 10.97
C VAL A 182 -14.67 -2.57 11.78
N GLY A 183 -15.57 -2.36 12.75
CA GLY A 183 -15.52 -1.20 13.66
C GLY A 183 -14.26 -1.15 14.51
N GLU A 184 -13.84 -2.28 15.11
CA GLU A 184 -12.61 -2.36 15.90
C GLU A 184 -11.37 -2.16 15.04
N PHE A 185 -11.38 -2.65 13.79
CA PHE A 185 -10.30 -2.37 12.84
C PHE A 185 -10.21 -0.88 12.50
N ILE A 186 -11.34 -0.22 12.27
CA ILE A 186 -11.38 1.22 11.98
C ILE A 186 -10.84 2.01 13.18
N GLU A 187 -11.21 1.64 14.40
CA GLU A 187 -10.65 2.26 15.62
C GLU A 187 -9.13 2.06 15.72
N PHE A 188 -8.64 0.86 15.41
CA PHE A 188 -7.21 0.57 15.37
C PHE A 188 -6.48 1.45 14.35
N ILE A 189 -6.99 1.53 13.11
CA ILE A 189 -6.31 2.28 12.04
C ILE A 189 -6.45 3.80 12.17
N LEU A 190 -7.40 4.27 12.99
CA LEU A 190 -7.54 5.65 13.44
C LEU A 190 -6.67 5.99 14.66
N SER A 191 -6.03 5.00 15.29
CA SER A 191 -5.22 5.19 16.50
C SER A 191 -4.14 6.26 16.27
N PRO A 192 -3.99 7.26 17.16
CA PRO A 192 -2.96 8.30 17.06
C PRO A 192 -1.53 7.76 16.96
N ASN A 193 -1.30 6.52 17.37
CA ASN A 193 0.01 5.87 17.29
C ASN A 193 0.43 5.56 15.85
N ILE A 194 -0.53 5.37 14.93
CA ILE A 194 -0.25 5.00 13.53
C ILE A 194 -0.93 5.90 12.51
N ALA A 195 -2.06 6.54 12.85
CA ALA A 195 -2.84 7.34 11.93
C ALA A 195 -2.22 8.73 11.70
N VAL A 196 -1.86 9.02 10.46
CA VAL A 196 -1.43 10.37 10.04
C VAL A 196 -2.65 11.25 9.87
N GLN A 197 -2.91 12.14 10.81
CA GLN A 197 -4.12 12.98 10.80
C GLN A 197 -4.08 14.05 9.69
N GLY A 198 -5.24 14.33 9.10
CA GLY A 198 -5.44 15.47 8.20
C GLY A 198 -6.11 15.09 6.88
N THR A 199 -6.07 16.03 5.93
CA THR A 199 -6.56 15.77 4.57
C THR A 199 -5.60 14.85 3.83
N TYR A 200 -6.09 14.17 2.79
CA TYR A 200 -5.26 13.34 1.91
C TYR A 200 -3.93 14.02 1.49
N GLN A 201 -3.98 15.30 1.12
CA GLN A 201 -2.77 16.05 0.81
C GLN A 201 -1.84 16.19 2.02
N LYS A 202 -2.37 16.58 3.19
CA LYS A 202 -1.56 16.74 4.41
C LYS A 202 -0.92 15.44 4.86
N THR A 203 -1.59 14.30 4.68
CA THR A 203 -1.02 12.99 5.05
C THR A 203 0.16 12.62 4.15
N TRP A 204 0.08 12.92 2.85
CA TRP A 204 1.20 12.73 1.92
C TRP A 204 2.33 13.72 2.20
N ASP A 205 2.02 14.98 2.48
CA ASP A 205 3.03 15.98 2.85
C ASP A 205 3.73 15.65 4.18
N TYR A 206 3.10 14.84 5.06
CA TYR A 206 3.70 14.35 6.29
C TYR A 206 4.66 13.18 6.03
N ILE A 207 4.23 12.18 5.26
CA ILE A 207 5.05 10.98 5.02
C ILE A 207 6.30 11.29 4.18
N GLU A 208 6.26 12.34 3.36
CA GLU A 208 7.38 12.84 2.56
C GLU A 208 8.46 13.59 3.38
N LYS A 209 8.28 13.77 4.69
CA LYS A 209 9.21 14.54 5.54
C LYS A 209 10.10 13.65 6.38
N GLU A 210 11.40 13.97 6.34
CA GLU A 210 12.42 13.39 7.23
C GLU A 210 12.33 11.85 7.24
N LEU A 211 12.30 11.26 8.43
CA LEU A 211 12.29 9.82 8.66
C LEU A 211 10.87 9.24 8.69
N ASN A 212 9.84 10.01 8.36
CA ASN A 212 8.46 9.57 8.59
C ASN A 212 8.07 8.34 7.77
N SER A 213 8.72 8.08 6.62
CA SER A 213 8.54 6.87 5.81
C SER A 213 9.22 5.61 6.36
N LEU A 214 9.97 5.71 7.46
CA LEU A 214 10.55 4.59 8.22
C LEU A 214 9.83 4.29 9.54
N LYS A 215 9.14 5.29 10.09
CA LYS A 215 8.35 5.17 11.33
C LYS A 215 7.12 4.30 11.12
N ARG A 216 6.26 4.20 12.14
CA ARG A 216 5.03 3.41 12.10
C ARG A 216 3.80 4.26 11.78
N HIS A 217 3.56 4.54 10.50
CA HIS A 217 2.50 5.47 10.07
C HIS A 217 1.70 4.99 8.87
N THR A 218 0.41 5.37 8.80
CA THR A 218 -0.49 5.09 7.69
C THR A 218 -1.55 6.17 7.53
N ASN A 219 -2.09 6.30 6.31
CA ASN A 219 -3.29 7.09 6.05
C ASN A 219 -4.50 6.24 5.61
N MET A 220 -4.45 4.91 5.81
CA MET A 220 -5.54 4.00 5.43
C MET A 220 -6.89 4.32 6.08
N HIS A 221 -6.91 4.99 7.24
CA HIS A 221 -8.16 5.46 7.86
C HIS A 221 -9.02 6.34 6.92
N LEU A 222 -8.39 7.03 5.96
CA LEU A 222 -9.09 7.84 4.96
C LEU A 222 -9.92 7.01 3.95
N ILE A 223 -9.75 5.69 3.91
CA ILE A 223 -10.61 4.79 3.13
C ILE A 223 -12.04 4.76 3.71
N PHE A 224 -12.16 4.96 5.03
CA PHE A 224 -13.39 4.78 5.81
C PHE A 224 -14.13 6.09 6.12
N GLY A 225 -13.58 7.23 5.66
CA GLY A 225 -14.15 8.57 5.87
C GLY A 225 -15.06 9.06 4.75
#